data_AF-A0A8U0P534-F1
#
_entry.id   AF-A0A8U0P534-F1
#
_cell.length_a   1.000
_cell.length_b   1.000
_cell.length_c   1.000
_cell.angle_alpha   90.00
_cell.angle_beta   90.00
_cell.angle_gamma   90.00
#
_symmetry.space_group_name_H-M   'P 1'
#
loop_
_entity.id
_entity.type
_entity.pdbx_description
1 polymer ?
#
loop_
_entity_poly.entity_id
_entity_poly.type
_entity_poly.pdbx_seq_one_letter_code
_entity_poly.pdbx_strand_id
1 'polypeptide(L)'
;MSLYRDTNYTQPYPAGQPVTLIAGSSLYVGVSVEESEAERFVVVLEDCYTTESPSPDNLPQTYMIQDRCPTNRTQVTVEESGSSLRASFSALLQGDYRYIFLHCSLSLCDQRSSSCTPVCSRRRSRSVSKSIRLKPLTIGPITWAQSLE
;
A
#
# COMPACT_ATOMS: atom_id res chain seq x y z
N MET A 1 1.94 -5.76 -7.30
CA MET A 1 1.81 -5.64 -5.83
C MET A 1 1.91 -7.02 -5.25
N SER A 2 2.62 -7.17 -4.15
CA SER A 2 2.85 -8.44 -3.45
C SER A 2 2.83 -8.21 -1.94
N LEU A 3 2.44 -9.25 -1.20
CA LEU A 3 2.57 -9.28 0.25
C LEU A 3 3.85 -10.02 0.62
N TYR A 4 4.51 -9.59 1.70
CA TYR A 4 5.78 -10.14 2.16
C TYR A 4 5.67 -10.67 3.59
N ARG A 5 6.50 -11.66 3.91
CA ARG A 5 6.58 -12.28 5.23
C ARG A 5 7.53 -11.55 6.17
N ASP A 6 8.46 -10.78 5.61
CA ASP A 6 9.56 -10.13 6.31
C ASP A 6 9.60 -8.63 6.07
N THR A 7 10.21 -7.93 7.03
CA THR A 7 10.43 -6.47 7.01
C THR A 7 11.38 -6.01 5.91
N ASN A 8 12.15 -6.91 5.30
CA ASN A 8 13.09 -6.57 4.23
C ASN A 8 12.48 -6.75 2.84
N TYR A 9 11.20 -7.15 2.74
CA TYR A 9 10.50 -7.33 1.48
C TYR A 9 11.21 -8.31 0.54
N THR A 10 11.74 -9.41 1.09
CA THR A 10 12.52 -10.41 0.33
C THR A 10 11.76 -11.72 0.09
N GLN A 11 10.84 -12.07 0.98
CA GLN A 11 10.09 -13.34 0.93
C GLN A 11 8.60 -13.04 0.66
N PRO A 12 8.19 -12.95 -0.61
CA PRO A 12 6.80 -12.73 -0.96
C PRO A 12 5.95 -13.97 -0.62
N TYR A 13 4.68 -13.74 -0.27
CA TYR A 13 3.70 -14.81 -0.26
C TYR A 13 3.50 -15.36 -1.68
N PRO A 14 3.33 -16.67 -1.85
CA PRO A 14 3.10 -17.27 -3.16
C PRO A 14 1.82 -16.72 -3.81
N ALA A 15 1.91 -16.39 -5.10
CA ALA A 15 0.75 -15.93 -5.86
C ALA A 15 -0.34 -17.02 -5.91
N GLY A 16 -1.60 -16.62 -5.73
CA GLY A 16 -2.75 -17.51 -5.79
C GLY A 16 -2.97 -18.39 -4.55
N GLN A 17 -2.15 -18.27 -3.52
CA GLN A 17 -2.37 -18.95 -2.23
C GLN A 17 -3.06 -18.03 -1.22
N PRO A 18 -3.89 -18.58 -0.31
CA PRO A 18 -4.44 -17.81 0.80
C PRO A 18 -3.32 -17.19 1.65
N VAL A 19 -3.48 -15.92 2.00
CA VAL A 19 -2.57 -15.24 2.92
C VAL A 19 -3.19 -15.23 4.30
N THR A 20 -2.46 -15.78 5.26
CA THR A 20 -2.85 -15.79 6.67
C THR A 20 -1.78 -15.09 7.48
N LEU A 21 -2.18 -14.04 8.19
CA LEU A 21 -1.37 -13.28 9.12
C LEU A 21 -1.60 -13.78 10.54
N ILE A 22 -0.65 -13.55 11.43
CA ILE A 22 -0.85 -13.79 12.86
C ILE A 22 -1.56 -12.56 13.45
N ALA A 23 -2.53 -12.75 14.34
CA ALA A 23 -3.15 -11.64 15.05
C ALA A 23 -2.08 -10.77 15.76
N GLY A 24 -2.15 -9.45 15.58
CA GLY A 24 -1.15 -8.52 16.11
C GLY A 24 0.15 -8.40 15.31
N SER A 25 0.33 -9.17 14.22
CA SER A 25 1.44 -8.97 13.29
C SER A 25 1.16 -7.86 12.27
N SER A 26 2.23 -7.29 11.72
CA SER A 26 2.13 -6.28 10.66
C SER A 26 2.04 -6.93 9.29
N LEU A 27 1.24 -6.33 8.42
CA LEU A 27 1.20 -6.61 6.99
C LEU A 27 2.36 -5.88 6.31
N TYR A 28 3.14 -6.57 5.49
CA TYR A 28 4.19 -5.97 4.66
C TYR A 28 3.77 -6.00 3.20
N VAL A 29 3.69 -4.83 2.56
CA VAL A 29 3.22 -4.66 1.19
C VAL A 29 4.32 -4.06 0.34
N GLY A 30 4.60 -4.68 -0.80
CA GLY A 30 5.53 -4.14 -1.80
C GLY A 30 4.87 -4.00 -3.17
N VAL A 31 5.27 -2.99 -3.88
CA VAL A 31 4.85 -2.68 -5.24
C VAL A 31 6.11 -2.50 -6.09
N SER A 32 6.12 -3.09 -7.27
CA SER A 32 7.12 -2.84 -8.31
C SER A 32 6.36 -2.57 -9.59
N VAL A 33 6.79 -1.57 -10.34
CA VAL A 33 6.25 -1.21 -11.65
C VAL A 33 7.35 -1.42 -12.70
N GLU A 34 6.98 -1.98 -13.84
CA GLU A 34 7.84 -2.02 -15.01
C GLU A 34 7.59 -0.76 -15.83
N GLU A 35 8.58 0.12 -15.89
CA GLU A 35 8.53 1.37 -16.66
C GLU A 35 9.83 1.54 -17.45
N SER A 36 9.69 1.94 -18.71
CA SER A 36 10.78 2.07 -19.67
C SER A 36 11.68 3.27 -19.38
N GLU A 37 11.10 4.38 -18.91
CA GLU A 37 11.83 5.59 -18.52
C GLU A 37 12.08 5.62 -17.00
N ALA A 38 12.76 4.60 -16.46
CA ALA A 38 13.02 4.44 -15.03
C ALA A 38 13.80 5.62 -14.39
N GLU A 39 14.53 6.41 -15.18
CA GLU A 39 15.22 7.63 -14.74
C GLU A 39 14.29 8.84 -14.61
N ARG A 40 13.10 8.78 -15.20
CA ARG A 40 12.14 9.89 -15.26
C ARG A 40 10.95 9.64 -14.35
N PHE A 41 10.44 8.42 -14.31
CA PHE A 41 9.25 8.09 -13.54
C PHE A 41 9.57 7.31 -12.28
N VAL A 42 8.88 7.66 -11.21
CA VAL A 42 8.89 6.94 -9.93
C VAL A 42 7.45 6.62 -9.55
N VAL A 43 7.24 5.51 -8.84
CA VAL A 43 5.91 5.10 -8.37
C VAL A 43 5.59 5.76 -7.04
N VAL A 44 4.37 6.29 -6.93
CA VAL A 44 3.84 6.89 -5.70
C VAL A 44 2.60 6.11 -5.25
N LEU A 45 2.57 5.71 -3.98
CA LEU A 45 1.36 5.21 -3.33
C LEU A 45 0.38 6.37 -3.15
N GLU A 46 -0.78 6.34 -3.81
CA GLU A 46 -1.80 7.38 -3.66
C GLU A 46 -2.74 7.04 -2.51
N ASP A 47 -3.48 5.94 -2.63
CA ASP A 47 -4.41 5.48 -1.61
C ASP A 47 -4.27 3.97 -1.44
N CYS A 48 -4.15 3.50 -0.21
CA CYS A 48 -4.20 2.08 0.13
C CYS A 48 -5.21 1.86 1.25
N TYR A 49 -6.17 0.96 1.02
CA TYR A 49 -7.29 0.71 1.91
C TYR A 49 -7.73 -0.75 1.85
N THR A 50 -8.54 -1.16 2.81
CA THR A 50 -9.11 -2.49 2.86
C THR A 50 -10.63 -2.46 2.74
N THR A 51 -11.19 -3.54 2.22
CA THR A 51 -12.64 -3.82 2.22
C THR A 51 -12.87 -5.30 2.54
N GLU A 52 -14.13 -5.70 2.77
CA GLU A 52 -14.52 -7.12 2.92
C GLU A 52 -14.94 -7.77 1.58
N SER A 53 -14.58 -7.18 0.44
CA SER A 53 -14.97 -7.63 -0.90
C SER A 53 -13.80 -7.50 -1.89
N PRO A 54 -13.71 -8.33 -2.93
CA PRO A 54 -12.73 -8.12 -3.99
C PRO A 54 -12.97 -6.82 -4.78
N SER A 55 -14.15 -6.21 -4.68
CA SER A 55 -14.47 -4.95 -5.34
C SER A 55 -13.87 -3.75 -4.60
N PRO A 56 -13.01 -2.94 -5.25
CA PRO A 56 -12.39 -1.76 -4.62
C PRO A 56 -13.41 -0.70 -4.20
N ASP A 57 -14.57 -0.63 -4.87
CA ASP A 57 -15.60 0.37 -4.59
C ASP A 57 -16.55 -0.05 -3.44
N ASN A 58 -16.35 -1.24 -2.86
CA ASN A 58 -17.18 -1.73 -1.77
C ASN A 58 -16.95 -0.93 -0.48
N LEU A 59 -18.05 -0.55 0.19
CA LEU A 59 -17.99 0.11 1.49
C LEU A 59 -18.22 -0.89 2.63
N PRO A 60 -17.63 -0.68 3.82
CA PRO A 60 -16.72 0.41 4.17
C PRO A 60 -15.30 0.23 3.61
N GLN A 61 -14.62 1.35 3.36
CA GLN A 61 -13.19 1.39 3.01
C GLN A 61 -12.39 1.87 4.22
N THR A 62 -11.45 1.04 4.69
CA THR A 62 -10.56 1.39 5.82
C THR A 62 -9.19 1.77 5.28
N TYR A 63 -8.85 3.06 5.30
CA TYR A 63 -7.63 3.58 4.71
C TYR A 63 -6.41 3.43 5.64
N MET A 64 -5.33 2.87 5.10
CA MET A 64 -3.99 2.86 5.71
C MET A 64 -3.13 4.00 5.15
N ILE A 65 -3.25 4.26 3.85
CA ILE A 65 -2.64 5.39 3.17
C ILE A 65 -3.76 6.13 2.45
N GLN A 66 -3.84 7.45 2.66
CA GLN A 66 -4.79 8.32 2.00
C GLN A 66 -4.10 9.61 1.58
N ASP A 67 -4.35 10.06 0.35
CA ASP A 67 -3.69 11.23 -0.23
C ASP A 67 -2.15 11.15 -0.08
N ARG A 68 -1.58 9.96 -0.35
CA ARG A 68 -0.15 9.63 -0.30
C ARG A 68 0.48 9.56 1.08
N CYS A 69 -0.31 9.71 2.14
CA CYS A 69 0.18 9.76 3.50
C CYS A 69 -0.44 8.66 4.37
N PRO A 70 0.32 8.12 5.35
CA PRO A 70 -0.24 7.18 6.32
C PRO A 70 -1.35 7.87 7.12
N THR A 71 -2.50 7.21 7.25
CA THR A 71 -3.65 7.70 8.00
C THR A 71 -3.38 7.73 9.50
N ASN A 72 -2.61 6.74 9.99
CA ASN A 72 -2.13 6.68 11.36
C ASN A 72 -0.65 6.26 11.39
N ARG A 73 0.23 7.18 11.80
CA ARG A 73 1.69 6.96 11.87
C ARG A 73 2.14 5.97 12.94
N THR A 74 1.28 5.60 13.89
CA THR A 74 1.62 4.58 14.89
C THR A 74 1.30 3.17 14.41
N GLN A 75 0.48 3.04 13.37
CA GLN A 75 0.05 1.75 12.81
C GLN A 75 0.58 1.53 11.40
N VAL A 76 0.82 2.58 10.63
CA VAL A 76 1.24 2.51 9.23
C VAL A 76 2.57 3.24 9.05
N THR A 77 3.55 2.55 8.50
CA THR A 77 4.85 3.08 8.11
C THR A 77 4.97 2.96 6.60
N VAL A 78 5.43 4.03 5.93
CA VAL A 78 5.75 4.00 4.50
C VAL A 78 7.26 4.01 4.38
N GLU A 79 7.82 2.88 3.96
CA GLU A 79 9.26 2.67 3.85
C GLU A 79 9.80 3.26 2.55
N GLU A 80 9.05 3.13 1.45
CA GLU A 80 9.43 3.66 0.14
C GLU A 80 8.20 4.14 -0.66
N SER A 81 8.25 5.37 -1.18
CA SER A 81 7.24 5.92 -2.11
C SER A 81 7.76 7.19 -2.77
N GLY A 82 7.72 7.25 -4.11
CA GLY A 82 8.13 8.41 -4.89
C GLY A 82 9.65 8.59 -5.03
N SER A 83 10.44 7.53 -4.83
CA SER A 83 11.91 7.53 -4.94
C SER A 83 12.44 6.60 -6.03
N SER A 84 11.69 5.56 -6.39
CA SER A 84 12.07 4.59 -7.43
C SER A 84 10.83 4.01 -8.11
N LEU A 85 10.99 2.99 -8.94
CA LEU A 85 9.88 2.18 -9.47
C LEU A 85 9.34 1.16 -8.47
N ARG A 86 9.80 1.23 -7.22
CA ARG A 86 9.31 0.43 -6.10
C ARG A 86 8.67 1.32 -5.04
N ALA A 87 7.70 0.76 -4.35
CA ALA A 87 7.13 1.34 -3.16
C ALA A 87 6.84 0.24 -2.14
N SER A 88 7.01 0.56 -0.86
CA SER A 88 6.80 -0.36 0.23
C SER A 88 6.16 0.31 1.44
N PHE A 89 5.27 -0.51 1.98
CA PHE A 89 4.34 -0.37 3.07
C PHE A 89 4.49 -1.31 4.27
N SER A 90 4.32 -0.86 5.51
CA SER A 90 3.90 -1.75 6.59
C SER A 90 2.70 -1.21 7.35
N ALA A 91 1.79 -2.10 7.74
CA ALA A 91 0.59 -1.73 8.47
C ALA A 91 0.23 -2.76 9.54
N LEU A 92 0.14 -2.31 10.79
CA LEU A 92 -0.44 -3.08 11.88
C LEU A 92 -1.96 -3.04 11.75
N LEU A 93 -2.54 -4.15 11.32
CA LEU A 93 -3.98 -4.28 11.19
C LEU A 93 -4.57 -4.75 12.52
N GLN A 94 -5.39 -3.91 13.14
CA GLN A 94 -6.28 -4.30 14.22
C GLN A 94 -7.59 -4.75 13.57
N GLY A 95 -7.71 -6.06 13.32
CA GLY A 95 -8.88 -6.62 12.67
C GLY A 95 -9.62 -7.57 13.59
N ASP A 96 -10.88 -7.25 13.89
CA ASP A 96 -11.91 -8.23 14.28
C ASP A 96 -12.63 -8.80 13.03
N TYR A 97 -12.08 -8.51 11.85
CA TYR A 97 -12.60 -8.95 10.56
C TYR A 97 -12.22 -10.40 10.30
N ARG A 98 -13.11 -11.17 9.67
CA ARG A 98 -12.81 -12.57 9.29
C ARG A 98 -11.76 -12.64 8.18
N TYR A 99 -11.90 -11.76 7.20
CA TYR A 99 -10.98 -11.60 6.08
C TYR A 99 -11.12 -10.20 5.48
N ILE A 100 -10.10 -9.77 4.74
CA ILE A 100 -10.09 -8.48 4.03
C ILE A 100 -9.48 -8.62 2.63
N PHE A 101 -9.76 -7.66 1.79
CA PHE A 101 -9.05 -7.41 0.53
C PHE A 101 -8.32 -6.07 0.65
N LEU A 102 -7.04 -6.05 0.27
CA LEU A 102 -6.21 -4.86 0.19
C LEU A 102 -6.31 -4.28 -1.22
N HIS A 103 -6.57 -2.99 -1.31
CA HIS A 103 -6.58 -2.23 -2.55
C HIS A 103 -5.56 -1.10 -2.47
N CYS A 104 -4.75 -0.91 -3.51
CA CYS A 104 -3.83 0.23 -3.61
C CYS A 104 -3.95 0.90 -4.98
N SER A 105 -4.26 2.20 -4.99
CA SER A 105 -4.11 3.09 -6.13
C SER A 105 -2.70 3.68 -6.16
N LEU A 106 -2.12 3.70 -7.34
CA LEU A 106 -0.75 4.14 -7.59
C LEU A 106 -0.76 5.26 -8.63
N SER A 107 0.32 6.04 -8.68
CA SER A 107 0.57 6.92 -9.81
C SER A 107 2.04 6.93 -10.20
N LEU A 108 2.30 7.26 -11.46
CA LEU A 108 3.65 7.55 -11.95
C LEU A 108 3.89 9.06 -11.83
N CYS A 109 4.96 9.43 -11.13
CA CYS A 109 5.38 10.80 -10.95
C CYS A 109 6.64 11.07 -11.79
N ASP A 110 6.60 12.13 -12.59
CA ASP A 110 7.77 12.60 -13.34
C ASP A 110 8.68 13.42 -12.40
N GLN A 111 9.75 12.79 -11.92
CA GLN A 111 10.68 13.37 -10.95
C GLN A 111 11.55 14.49 -11.52
N ARG A 112 11.57 14.68 -12.85
CA ARG A 112 12.25 15.81 -13.49
C ARG A 112 11.40 17.08 -13.46
N SER A 113 10.08 16.92 -13.33
CA SER A 113 9.12 18.02 -13.37
C SER A 113 8.71 18.55 -12.00
N SER A 114 8.70 17.70 -10.98
CA SER A 114 8.16 18.03 -9.66
C SER A 114 8.71 17.10 -8.56
N SER A 115 8.53 17.50 -7.31
CA SER A 115 8.86 16.63 -6.16
C SER A 115 7.83 15.50 -6.03
N CYS A 116 8.32 14.26 -6.07
CA CYS A 116 7.48 13.06 -5.99
C CYS A 116 7.31 12.49 -4.58
N THR A 117 8.24 12.81 -3.67
CA THR A 117 8.18 12.35 -2.29
C THR A 117 7.04 13.06 -1.54
N PRO A 118 6.09 12.32 -0.94
CA PRO A 118 4.95 12.92 -0.27
C PRO A 118 5.37 13.67 0.99
N VAL A 119 4.90 14.92 1.13
CA VAL A 119 5.10 15.72 2.34
C VAL A 119 3.87 15.59 3.23
N CYS A 120 3.97 14.71 4.22
CA CYS A 120 2.90 14.48 5.18
C CYS A 120 2.99 15.50 6.32
N SER A 121 2.23 16.59 6.19
CA SER A 121 2.06 17.60 7.26
C SER A 121 0.63 17.55 7.82
N ARG A 122 0.41 18.04 9.05
CA ARG A 122 -0.95 18.15 9.63
C ARG A 122 -1.89 19.04 8.79
N ARG A 123 -1.35 19.94 7.97
CA ARG A 123 -2.12 20.66 6.96
C ARG A 123 -2.12 19.83 5.68
N ARG A 124 -3.32 19.49 5.19
CA ARG A 124 -3.51 18.79 3.91
C ARG A 124 -2.81 19.60 2.82
N SER A 125 -1.68 19.08 2.32
CA SER A 125 -0.99 19.69 1.20
C SER A 125 -1.90 19.57 -0.03
N ARG A 126 -2.25 20.69 -0.66
CA ARG A 126 -2.92 20.67 -1.96
C ARG A 126 -1.84 20.41 -3.01
N SER A 127 -1.36 19.18 -3.14
CA SER A 127 -0.47 18.86 -4.26
C SER A 127 -1.26 18.92 -5.56
N VAL A 128 -0.97 19.93 -6.38
CA VAL A 128 -1.42 20.02 -7.78
C VAL A 128 -0.49 19.15 -8.62
N SER A 129 -0.49 17.85 -8.39
CA SER A 129 0.24 16.92 -9.24
C SER A 129 -0.75 16.33 -10.24
N LYS A 130 -0.53 16.61 -11.53
CA LYS A 130 -1.17 15.92 -12.67
C LYS A 130 -0.60 14.49 -12.73
N SER A 131 -0.78 13.70 -11.68
CA SER A 131 -0.38 12.31 -11.69
C SER A 131 -1.51 11.47 -12.30
N ILE A 132 -1.17 10.62 -13.28
CA ILE A 132 -2.12 9.68 -13.85
C ILE A 132 -2.29 8.57 -12.83
N ARG A 133 -3.48 8.49 -12.23
CA ARG A 133 -3.82 7.40 -11.31
C ARG A 133 -4.01 6.11 -12.10
N LEU A 134 -3.28 5.09 -11.71
CA LEU A 134 -3.43 3.73 -12.21
C LEU A 134 -4.67 3.09 -11.57
N LYS A 135 -5.22 2.07 -12.25
CA LYS A 135 -6.29 1.24 -11.69
C LYS A 135 -5.81 0.62 -10.37
N PRO A 136 -6.65 0.60 -9.32
CA PRO A 136 -6.28 -0.01 -8.06
C PRO A 136 -5.86 -1.47 -8.24
N LEU A 137 -4.74 -1.83 -7.64
CA LEU A 137 -4.31 -3.22 -7.51
C LEU A 137 -5.00 -3.83 -6.30
N THR A 138 -5.52 -5.04 -6.43
CA THR A 138 -6.22 -5.76 -5.35
C THR A 138 -5.46 -7.03 -4.98
N ILE A 139 -5.29 -7.29 -3.68
CA ILE A 139 -4.82 -8.57 -3.14
C ILE A 139 -5.79 -9.03 -2.05
N GLY A 140 -6.18 -10.30 -2.10
CA GLY A 140 -6.94 -10.95 -1.04
C GLY A 140 -7.60 -12.25 -1.52
N PRO A 141 -8.35 -12.92 -0.62
CA PRO A 141 -8.57 -12.52 0.77
C PRO A 141 -7.32 -12.72 1.65
N ILE A 142 -7.14 -11.82 2.62
CA ILE A 142 -6.16 -11.91 3.70
C ILE A 142 -6.93 -12.27 4.97
N THR A 143 -6.45 -13.26 5.70
CA THR A 143 -7.08 -13.81 6.91
C THR A 143 -6.15 -13.71 8.11
N TRP A 144 -6.67 -13.92 9.31
CA TRP A 144 -5.88 -14.00 10.54
C TRP A 144 -5.97 -15.37 11.20
N ALA A 145 -4.86 -15.84 11.73
CA ALA A 145 -4.80 -16.91 12.71
C ALA A 145 -4.63 -16.31 14.11
N GLN A 146 -5.32 -16.89 15.10
CA GLN A 146 -5.09 -16.55 16.50
C GLN A 146 -3.63 -16.88 16.87
N SER A 147 -2.96 -16.02 17.63
CA SER A 147 -1.68 -16.42 18.22
C SER A 147 -1.97 -17.58 19.18
N LEU A 148 -1.30 -18.72 18.97
CA LEU A 148 -1.24 -19.78 19.96
C LEU A 148 -0.23 -19.33 21.01
N GLU A 149 -0.67 -18.47 21.93
CA GLU A 149 -0.02 -18.28 23.23
C GLU A 149 -0.81 -19.00 24.31
#